data_AF-A0A935A0D7-F1
#
_entry.id   AF-A0A935A0D7-F1
#
_cell.length_a   1.000
_cell.length_b   1.000
_cell.length_c   1.000
_cell.angle_alpha   90.00
_cell.angle_beta   90.00
_cell.angle_gamma   90.00
#
_symmetry.space_group_name_H-M   'P 1'
#
loop_
_entity.id
_entity.type
_entity.pdbx_description
1 polymer ?
#
loop_
_entity_poly.entity_id
_entity_poly.type
_entity_poly.pdbx_seq_one_letter_code
_entity_poly.pdbx_strand_id
1 'polypeptide(L)'
;MIDWRQQKELVARWIGYGPVDVLRVVQCTAERATLIGTGQVTADEALVFAVPLPPSLAGKAVFRRLTVTLAWFSPVNPAHRTYRRAKLWLTPPQTELAVKRTNSVYDKAAQRGTLQHEVLEGEDALAYLDGTNIECKVNCAADAGDLTAKIRFALCLTLEVEQGIGLPIYHRKFESELLRRFRFSRECLERFRLN
;
A
#
# COMPACT_ATOMS: atom_id res chain seq x y z
N MET A 1 2.31 32.40 11.73
CA MET A 1 2.01 31.06 12.29
C MET A 1 2.10 30.09 11.14
N ILE A 2 3.00 29.10 11.19
CA ILE A 2 3.19 28.14 10.09
C ILE A 2 1.98 27.21 10.04
N ASP A 3 1.40 27.01 8.86
CA ASP A 3 0.28 26.07 8.66
C ASP A 3 0.70 24.64 9.03
N TRP A 4 -0.18 23.87 9.67
CA TRP A 4 0.14 22.52 10.14
C TRP A 4 0.57 21.58 8.99
N ARG A 5 0.05 21.81 7.77
CA ARG A 5 0.47 21.09 6.55
C ARG A 5 1.91 21.39 6.18
N GLN A 6 2.32 22.65 6.29
CA GLN A 6 3.69 23.08 6.05
C GLN A 6 4.64 22.50 7.11
N GLN A 7 4.22 22.42 8.37
CA GLN A 7 5.00 21.75 9.42
C GLN A 7 5.21 20.26 9.11
N LYS A 8 4.16 19.54 8.72
CA LYS A 8 4.27 18.12 8.30
C LYS A 8 5.20 17.94 7.11
N GLU A 9 5.09 18.81 6.11
CA GLU A 9 5.94 18.76 4.92
C GLU A 9 7.42 19.02 5.26
N LEU A 10 7.70 19.97 6.16
CA LEU A 10 9.05 20.22 6.64
C LEU A 10 9.62 18.98 7.34
N VAL A 11 8.89 18.39 8.29
CA VAL A 11 9.33 17.18 9.01
C VAL A 11 9.58 16.02 8.04
N ALA A 12 8.66 15.78 7.10
CA ALA A 12 8.79 14.72 6.11
C ALA A 12 10.04 14.88 5.21
N ARG A 13 10.51 16.10 4.96
CA ARG A 13 11.76 16.33 4.19
C ARG A 13 13.01 15.89 4.93
N TRP A 14 13.00 15.89 6.26
CA TRP A 14 14.14 15.50 7.09
C TRP A 14 14.15 14.01 7.41
N ILE A 15 13.00 13.46 7.80
CA ILE A 15 12.90 12.07 8.31
C ILE A 15 12.11 11.13 7.38
N GLY A 16 11.67 11.60 6.22
CA GLY A 16 10.89 10.82 5.27
C GLY A 16 9.57 10.34 5.88
N TYR A 17 9.36 9.02 5.84
CA TYR A 17 8.19 8.35 6.42
C TYR A 17 8.34 8.02 7.91
N GLY A 18 9.44 8.44 8.54
CA GLY A 18 9.74 8.17 9.94
C GLY A 18 10.66 6.97 10.15
N PRO A 19 10.93 6.62 11.41
CA PRO A 19 11.85 5.55 11.75
C PRO A 19 11.27 4.18 11.37
N VAL A 20 12.17 3.26 11.01
CA VAL A 20 11.81 1.85 10.78
C VAL A 20 11.52 1.18 12.11
N ASP A 21 10.33 0.60 12.24
CA ASP A 21 10.01 -0.31 13.34
C ASP A 21 10.39 -1.74 12.95
N VAL A 22 11.57 -2.18 13.40
CA VAL A 22 12.15 -3.48 13.05
C VAL A 22 11.29 -4.64 13.56
N LEU A 23 10.68 -4.51 14.74
CA LEU A 23 9.82 -5.56 15.28
C LEU A 23 8.61 -5.78 14.38
N ARG A 24 8.05 -4.70 13.82
CA ARG A 24 6.94 -4.80 12.85
C ARG A 24 7.34 -5.40 11.51
N VAL A 25 8.60 -5.26 11.10
CA VAL A 25 9.13 -5.84 9.86
C VAL A 25 9.35 -7.35 10.01
N VAL A 26 9.80 -7.80 11.18
CA VAL A 26 10.15 -9.21 11.45
C VAL A 26 8.95 -10.00 11.99
N GLN A 27 8.03 -9.39 12.72
CA GLN A 27 6.91 -10.13 13.31
C GLN A 27 5.69 -10.19 12.38
N CYS A 28 5.38 -11.39 11.88
CA CYS A 28 4.07 -11.71 11.29
C CYS A 28 3.13 -12.27 12.39
N THR A 29 2.08 -11.52 12.72
CA THR A 29 1.00 -11.95 13.64
C THR A 29 -0.21 -12.46 12.83
N ALA A 30 -1.12 -13.23 13.43
CA ALA A 30 -2.33 -13.70 12.71
C ALA A 30 -3.24 -12.53 12.28
N GLU A 31 -3.11 -11.41 12.99
CA GLU A 31 -3.81 -10.15 12.85
C GLU A 31 -3.09 -9.16 11.92
N ARG A 32 -2.05 -9.60 11.20
CA ARG A 32 -1.32 -8.79 10.22
C ARG A 32 -0.95 -9.62 9.02
N ALA A 33 -1.23 -9.11 7.83
CA ALA A 33 -0.80 -9.76 6.60
C ALA A 33 -0.32 -8.74 5.56
N THR A 34 0.83 -9.06 4.96
CA THR A 34 1.45 -8.26 3.90
C THR A 34 1.42 -9.01 2.58
N LEU A 35 0.76 -8.41 1.60
CA LEU A 35 0.73 -8.85 0.20
C LEU A 35 1.74 -8.05 -0.59
N ILE A 36 2.55 -8.72 -1.41
CA ILE A 36 3.58 -8.11 -2.25
C ILE A 36 3.26 -8.37 -3.72
N GLY A 37 2.87 -7.33 -4.44
CA GLY A 37 2.61 -7.36 -5.87
C GLY A 37 3.79 -6.76 -6.63
N THR A 38 4.12 -7.31 -7.79
CA THR A 38 5.11 -6.73 -8.71
C THR A 38 4.51 -6.60 -10.08
N GLY A 39 4.82 -5.52 -10.80
CA GLY A 39 4.24 -5.26 -12.10
C GLY A 39 5.14 -4.45 -13.01
N GLN A 40 4.65 -4.28 -14.25
CA GLN A 40 5.20 -3.39 -15.25
C GLN A 40 4.08 -2.53 -15.81
N VAL A 41 4.33 -1.24 -16.05
CA VAL A 41 3.36 -0.30 -16.61
C VAL A 41 4.07 0.69 -17.54
N THR A 42 3.43 1.09 -18.64
CA THR A 42 3.93 2.11 -19.59
C THR A 42 3.32 3.47 -19.28
N ALA A 43 3.73 4.53 -19.99
CA ALA A 43 3.07 5.82 -19.87
C ALA A 43 1.58 5.73 -20.25
N ASP A 44 0.76 6.46 -19.48
CA ASP A 44 -0.69 6.60 -19.66
C ASP A 44 -1.48 5.29 -19.49
N GLU A 45 -0.83 4.24 -19.00
CA GLU A 45 -1.46 2.99 -18.60
C GLU A 45 -1.60 2.88 -17.07
N ALA A 46 -2.43 1.92 -16.65
CA ALA A 46 -2.57 1.55 -15.25
C ALA A 46 -2.67 0.05 -15.07
N LEU A 47 -2.12 -0.46 -13.97
CA LEU A 47 -2.26 -1.85 -13.55
C LEU A 47 -3.12 -1.92 -12.28
N VAL A 48 -4.20 -2.70 -12.33
CA VAL A 48 -5.12 -2.89 -11.20
C VAL A 48 -4.78 -4.18 -10.47
N PHE A 49 -4.57 -4.04 -9.15
CA PHE A 49 -4.46 -5.15 -8.22
C PHE A 49 -5.75 -5.25 -7.41
N ALA A 50 -6.47 -6.35 -7.57
CA ALA A 50 -7.63 -6.67 -6.76
C ALA A 50 -7.22 -7.63 -5.64
N VAL A 51 -7.59 -7.30 -4.41
CA VAL A 51 -7.37 -8.13 -3.22
C VAL A 51 -8.73 -8.38 -2.57
N PRO A 52 -9.18 -9.63 -2.45
CA PRO A 52 -10.44 -9.91 -1.78
C PRO A 52 -10.36 -9.53 -0.30
N LEU A 53 -11.41 -8.85 0.16
CA LEU A 53 -11.57 -8.57 1.58
C LEU A 53 -11.84 -9.86 2.34
N PRO A 54 -11.23 -10.04 3.52
CA PRO A 54 -11.42 -11.27 4.25
C PRO A 54 -12.76 -11.25 4.99
N PRO A 55 -13.65 -12.23 4.80
CA PRO A 55 -14.99 -12.24 5.39
C PRO A 55 -14.98 -12.20 6.92
N SER A 56 -13.87 -12.57 7.55
CA SER A 56 -13.68 -12.44 9.00
C SER A 56 -13.83 -11.01 9.50
N LEU A 57 -13.58 -10.00 8.64
CA LEU A 57 -13.71 -8.58 8.91
C LEU A 57 -15.11 -8.00 8.62
N ALA A 58 -15.97 -8.70 7.89
CA ALA A 58 -17.28 -8.19 7.51
C ALA A 58 -18.18 -8.00 8.75
N GLY A 59 -18.85 -6.86 8.84
CA GLY A 59 -19.79 -6.52 9.92
C GLY A 59 -19.15 -6.19 11.27
N LYS A 60 -17.82 -6.16 11.38
CA LYS A 60 -17.13 -5.93 12.67
C LYS A 60 -16.62 -4.50 12.79
N ALA A 61 -16.87 -3.88 13.95
CA ALA A 61 -16.26 -2.63 14.38
C ALA A 61 -14.98 -2.96 15.17
N VAL A 62 -13.90 -3.19 14.45
CA VAL A 62 -12.57 -3.45 15.02
C VAL A 62 -11.60 -2.43 14.47
N PHE A 63 -10.59 -2.05 15.26
CA PHE A 63 -9.50 -1.22 14.73
C PHE A 63 -8.81 -1.97 13.60
N ARG A 64 -8.55 -1.27 12.50
CA ARG A 64 -7.68 -1.73 11.43
C ARG A 64 -6.79 -0.63 10.89
N ARG A 65 -5.68 -1.08 10.33
CA ARG A 65 -4.71 -0.27 9.62
C ARG A 65 -4.43 -0.89 8.25
N LEU A 66 -4.62 -0.10 7.21
CA LEU A 66 -4.11 -0.39 5.87
C LEU A 66 -2.84 0.43 5.66
N THR A 67 -1.73 -0.25 5.39
CA THR A 67 -0.47 0.38 4.97
C THR A 67 -0.19 0.02 3.53
N VAL A 68 -0.06 1.03 2.68
CA VAL A 68 0.25 0.87 1.26
C VAL A 68 1.64 1.43 0.98
N THR A 69 2.48 0.65 0.31
CA THR A 69 3.80 1.11 -0.16
C THR A 69 3.97 0.76 -1.64
N LEU A 70 4.07 1.77 -2.49
CA LEU A 70 4.42 1.64 -3.90
C LEU A 70 5.83 2.15 -4.11
N ALA A 71 6.69 1.36 -4.75
CA ALA A 71 8.07 1.75 -5.05
C ALA A 71 8.46 1.37 -6.48
N TRP A 72 9.22 2.23 -7.14
CA TRP A 72 9.72 2.00 -8.50
C TRP A 72 11.08 2.66 -8.72
N PHE A 73 11.76 2.24 -9.79
CA PHE A 73 12.92 2.95 -10.31
C PHE A 73 12.54 3.68 -11.58
N SER A 74 12.75 4.99 -11.60
CA SER A 74 12.44 5.86 -12.72
C SER A 74 13.69 6.10 -13.57
N PRO A 75 13.65 5.90 -14.90
CA PRO A 75 14.69 6.40 -15.80
C PRO A 75 14.88 7.91 -15.59
N VAL A 76 16.08 8.40 -15.85
CA VAL A 76 16.43 9.80 -15.60
C VAL A 76 16.65 10.56 -16.90
N ASN A 77 16.35 11.86 -16.88
CA ASN A 77 16.68 12.83 -17.89
C ASN A 77 17.42 14.00 -17.20
N PRO A 78 18.76 13.97 -17.17
CA PRO A 78 19.57 15.01 -16.51
C PRO A 78 19.36 16.42 -17.08
N ALA A 79 18.91 16.53 -18.33
CA ALA A 79 18.65 17.82 -18.98
C ALA A 79 17.30 18.44 -18.57
N HIS A 80 16.44 17.71 -17.86
CA HIS A 80 15.11 18.19 -17.46
C HIS A 80 15.03 18.47 -15.97
N ARG A 81 14.37 19.58 -15.59
CA ARG A 81 14.28 20.05 -14.20
C ARG A 81 13.67 19.06 -13.21
N THR A 82 12.74 18.20 -13.66
CA THR A 82 12.11 17.19 -12.81
C THR A 82 12.92 15.91 -12.68
N TYR A 83 13.97 15.75 -13.49
CA TYR A 83 14.96 14.66 -13.52
C TYR A 83 14.40 13.25 -13.79
N ARG A 84 13.28 12.85 -13.18
CA ARG A 84 12.68 11.51 -13.28
C ARG A 84 11.68 11.47 -14.44
N ARG A 85 11.83 10.49 -15.33
CA ARG A 85 11.01 10.36 -16.54
C ARG A 85 9.66 9.69 -16.30
N ALA A 86 9.58 8.84 -15.29
CA ALA A 86 8.36 8.14 -14.91
C ALA A 86 7.85 8.56 -13.54
N LYS A 87 6.56 8.89 -13.50
CA LYS A 87 5.79 9.15 -12.29
C LYS A 87 4.73 8.07 -12.14
N LEU A 88 4.82 7.28 -11.07
CA LEU A 88 3.77 6.34 -10.69
C LEU A 88 3.03 6.87 -9.47
N TRP A 89 1.76 6.52 -9.34
CA TRP A 89 0.99 6.79 -8.15
C TRP A 89 -0.18 5.81 -8.02
N LEU A 90 -0.63 5.58 -6.80
CA LEU A 90 -1.93 4.99 -6.53
C LEU A 90 -2.79 5.93 -5.68
N THR A 91 -4.09 5.68 -5.68
CA THR A 91 -4.99 6.21 -4.65
C THR A 91 -5.33 5.06 -3.71
N PRO A 92 -4.95 5.11 -2.42
CA PRO A 92 -5.32 4.04 -1.51
C PRO A 92 -6.84 3.92 -1.36
N PRO A 93 -7.35 2.68 -1.30
CA PRO A 93 -8.75 2.39 -1.06
C PRO A 93 -9.13 2.79 0.36
N GLN A 94 -10.26 3.47 0.50
CA GLN A 94 -10.72 4.07 1.76
C GLN A 94 -12.13 3.62 2.10
N THR A 95 -13.04 3.62 1.13
CA THR A 95 -14.47 3.38 1.35
C THR A 95 -14.74 1.93 1.76
N GLU A 96 -14.18 0.97 1.04
CA GLU A 96 -14.37 -0.47 1.24
C GLU A 96 -13.85 -0.92 2.61
N LEU A 97 -12.84 -0.20 3.10
CA LEU A 97 -12.25 -0.40 4.40
C LEU A 97 -12.70 0.65 5.43
N ALA A 98 -13.61 1.58 5.16
CA ALA A 98 -13.92 2.73 6.04
C ALA A 98 -12.69 3.28 6.81
N VAL A 99 -11.54 3.42 6.12
CA VAL A 99 -10.28 3.94 6.69
C VAL A 99 -10.03 5.36 6.22
N LYS A 100 -9.35 6.14 7.04
CA LYS A 100 -8.93 7.52 6.75
C LYS A 100 -7.42 7.61 6.84
N ARG A 101 -6.82 8.51 6.06
CA ARG A 101 -5.37 8.73 6.06
C ARG A 101 -4.90 9.26 7.42
N THR A 102 -3.98 8.55 8.05
CA THR A 102 -3.30 8.98 9.30
C THR A 102 -1.85 9.41 9.06
N ASN A 103 -1.38 9.40 7.80
CA ASN A 103 0.02 9.63 7.44
C ASN A 103 0.65 10.91 8.07
N SER A 104 1.94 10.79 8.45
CA SER A 104 2.79 11.92 8.85
C SER A 104 3.11 12.82 7.66
N VAL A 105 3.11 12.28 6.45
CA VAL A 105 3.33 12.99 5.19
C VAL A 105 2.00 13.43 4.58
N TYR A 106 1.90 14.70 4.18
CA TYR A 106 0.77 15.23 3.42
C TYR A 106 0.56 14.44 2.11
N ASP A 107 -0.67 14.15 1.72
CA ASP A 107 -1.03 13.26 0.60
C ASP A 107 -0.29 13.57 -0.71
N LYS A 108 -0.23 14.85 -1.10
CA LYS A 108 0.47 15.29 -2.31
C LYS A 108 1.99 15.11 -2.20
N ALA A 109 2.55 15.18 -0.99
CA ALA A 109 3.98 14.99 -0.78
C ALA A 109 4.38 13.51 -0.94
N ALA A 110 3.49 12.57 -0.59
CA ALA A 110 3.73 11.14 -0.78
C ALA A 110 3.87 10.73 -2.27
N GLN A 111 3.38 11.53 -3.20
CA GLN A 111 3.43 11.26 -4.65
C GLN A 111 4.57 11.97 -5.39
N ARG A 112 5.47 12.69 -4.69
CA ARG A 112 6.58 13.44 -5.32
C ARG A 112 7.84 12.58 -5.53
N GLY A 113 7.91 11.45 -4.84
CA GLY A 113 9.06 10.54 -4.86
C GLY A 113 8.95 9.44 -5.92
N THR A 114 9.86 8.48 -5.83
CA THR A 114 9.74 7.15 -6.48
C THR A 114 9.30 6.07 -5.48
N LEU A 115 8.81 6.51 -4.33
CA LEU A 115 8.24 5.70 -3.28
C LEU A 115 7.05 6.48 -2.71
N GLN A 116 5.89 5.86 -2.71
CA GLN A 116 4.66 6.36 -2.10
C GLN A 116 4.29 5.41 -0.97
N HIS A 117 4.38 5.90 0.27
CA HIS A 117 3.96 5.17 1.45
C HIS A 117 2.82 5.92 2.15
N GLU A 118 1.72 5.22 2.41
CA GLU A 118 0.53 5.77 3.05
C GLU A 118 0.00 4.81 4.11
N VAL A 119 -0.35 5.36 5.28
CA VAL A 119 -1.00 4.66 6.39
C VAL A 119 -2.41 5.20 6.55
N LEU A 120 -3.38 4.29 6.55
CA LEU A 120 -4.79 4.58 6.73
C LEU A 120 -5.34 3.73 7.87
N GLU A 121 -6.20 4.31 8.70
CA GLU A 121 -6.75 3.66 9.89
C GLU A 121 -8.24 3.92 10.01
N GLY A 122 -8.94 2.99 10.66
CA GLY A 122 -10.37 3.09 10.92
C GLY A 122 -10.83 2.03 11.91
N GLU A 123 -11.90 2.34 12.62
CA GLU A 123 -12.52 1.48 13.64
C GLU A 123 -14.02 1.26 13.38
N ASP A 124 -14.58 1.98 12.40
CA ASP A 124 -15.99 1.90 12.02
C ASP A 124 -16.35 0.49 11.50
N ALA A 125 -17.61 0.10 11.73
CA ALA A 125 -18.13 -1.18 11.27
C ALA A 125 -18.11 -1.28 9.73
N LEU A 126 -17.69 -2.44 9.23
CA LEU A 126 -17.59 -2.72 7.81
C LEU A 126 -18.86 -3.31 7.22
N ALA A 127 -19.56 -2.55 6.39
CA ALA A 127 -20.69 -3.05 5.61
C ALA A 127 -20.24 -3.39 4.17
N TYR A 128 -19.49 -4.49 3.99
CA TYR A 128 -19.20 -5.03 2.66
C TYR A 128 -19.72 -6.47 2.54
N LEU A 129 -20.00 -6.90 1.31
CA LEU A 129 -20.50 -8.23 1.00
C LEU A 129 -19.34 -9.22 0.81
N ASP A 130 -19.58 -10.49 1.08
CA ASP A 130 -18.58 -11.52 0.79
C ASP A 130 -18.21 -11.50 -0.70
N GLY A 131 -16.91 -11.49 -1.01
CA GLY A 131 -16.39 -11.31 -2.37
C GLY A 131 -16.12 -9.85 -2.80
N THR A 132 -16.32 -8.84 -1.94
CA THR A 132 -15.85 -7.48 -2.23
C THR A 132 -14.32 -7.44 -2.30
N ASN A 133 -13.80 -6.82 -3.36
CA ASN A 133 -12.37 -6.61 -3.54
C ASN A 133 -11.96 -5.19 -3.16
N ILE A 134 -10.80 -5.09 -2.53
CA ILE A 134 -10.01 -3.87 -2.51
C ILE A 134 -9.27 -3.74 -3.84
N GLU A 135 -9.42 -2.62 -4.52
CA GLU A 135 -8.66 -2.33 -5.74
C GLU A 135 -7.56 -1.29 -5.49
N CYS A 136 -6.35 -1.66 -5.87
CA CYS A 136 -5.20 -0.76 -5.91
C CYS A 136 -4.79 -0.54 -7.37
N LYS A 137 -5.17 0.61 -7.91
CA LYS A 137 -4.81 1.02 -9.28
C LYS A 137 -3.49 1.78 -9.28
N VAL A 138 -2.44 1.16 -9.81
CA VAL A 138 -1.14 1.80 -10.03
C VAL A 138 -1.16 2.48 -11.39
N ASN A 139 -1.13 3.80 -11.41
CA ASN A 139 -1.12 4.61 -12.63
C ASN A 139 0.31 5.01 -12.96
N CYS A 140 0.58 5.27 -14.24
CA CYS A 140 1.88 5.73 -14.72
C CYS A 140 1.71 6.86 -15.73
N ALA A 141 2.55 7.89 -15.60
CA ALA A 141 2.64 8.98 -16.56
C ALA A 141 4.11 9.31 -16.86
N ALA A 142 4.35 9.83 -18.05
CA ALA A 142 5.60 10.50 -18.38
C ALA A 142 5.72 11.83 -17.63
N ASP A 143 6.93 12.22 -17.23
CA ASP A 143 7.22 13.48 -16.54
C ASP A 143 8.40 14.21 -17.23
N ALA A 144 9.63 13.76 -17.01
CA ALA A 144 10.83 14.37 -17.59
C ALA A 144 11.10 13.99 -19.07
N GLY A 145 10.10 14.20 -19.93
CA GLY A 145 10.12 13.81 -21.35
C GLY A 145 9.53 12.41 -21.59
N ASP A 146 9.61 11.93 -22.82
CA ASP A 146 8.94 10.69 -23.26
C ASP A 146 9.30 9.49 -22.39
N LEU A 147 8.41 8.50 -22.30
CA LEU A 147 8.66 7.27 -21.57
C LEU A 147 8.44 6.06 -22.47
N THR A 148 9.54 5.58 -23.08
CA THR A 148 9.51 4.48 -24.05
C THR A 148 9.61 3.09 -23.41
N ALA A 149 10.10 3.03 -22.16
CA ALA A 149 10.30 1.77 -21.44
C ALA A 149 9.18 1.48 -20.45
N LYS A 150 8.86 0.19 -20.27
CA LYS A 150 8.00 -0.28 -19.19
C LYS A 150 8.68 -0.06 -17.83
N ILE A 151 7.95 0.53 -16.90
CA ILE A 151 8.42 0.78 -15.53
C ILE A 151 8.05 -0.37 -14.63
N ARG A 152 9.07 -1.02 -14.07
CA ARG A 152 8.91 -2.03 -13.03
C ARG A 152 8.63 -1.36 -11.70
N PHE A 153 7.67 -1.91 -10.96
CA PHE A 153 7.34 -1.45 -9.62
C PHE A 153 7.03 -2.63 -8.70
N ALA A 154 7.09 -2.36 -7.40
CA ALA A 154 6.61 -3.22 -6.33
C ALA A 154 5.54 -2.49 -5.52
N LEU A 155 4.50 -3.23 -5.12
CA LEU A 155 3.40 -2.77 -4.30
C LEU A 155 3.31 -3.68 -3.07
N CYS A 156 3.44 -3.12 -1.87
CA CYS A 156 3.17 -3.81 -0.63
C CYS A 156 1.86 -3.28 -0.03
N LEU A 157 0.95 -4.20 0.29
CA LEU A 157 -0.30 -3.92 0.99
C LEU A 157 -0.28 -4.70 2.30
N THR A 158 -0.19 -3.99 3.41
CA THR A 158 -0.28 -4.57 4.75
C THR A 158 -1.63 -4.22 5.34
N LEU A 159 -2.45 -5.24 5.60
CA LEU A 159 -3.68 -5.10 6.36
C LEU A 159 -3.44 -5.62 7.77
N GLU A 160 -3.82 -4.82 8.76
CA GLU A 160 -3.70 -5.14 10.18
C GLU A 160 -5.02 -4.90 10.88
N VAL A 161 -5.30 -5.72 11.89
CA VAL A 161 -6.39 -5.54 12.84
C VAL A 161 -5.81 -5.46 14.25
N GLU A 162 -6.61 -5.03 15.21
CA GLU A 162 -6.23 -5.03 16.62
C GLU A 162 -5.62 -6.38 17.04
N GLN A 163 -4.52 -6.36 17.80
CA GLN A 163 -3.87 -7.59 18.25
C GLN A 163 -4.63 -8.20 19.44
N GLY A 164 -4.73 -9.53 19.48
CA GLY A 164 -5.34 -10.24 20.62
C GLY A 164 -6.84 -10.50 20.51
N ILE A 165 -7.50 -10.02 19.46
CA ILE A 165 -8.90 -10.38 19.14
C ILE A 165 -9.04 -11.77 18.48
N GLY A 166 -7.93 -12.42 18.14
CA GLY A 166 -7.91 -13.76 17.55
C GLY A 166 -8.55 -13.84 16.16
N LEU A 167 -8.53 -12.74 15.40
CA LEU A 167 -9.17 -12.63 14.10
C LEU A 167 -8.13 -12.80 12.99
N PRO A 168 -8.01 -14.00 12.38
CA PRO A 168 -7.08 -14.19 11.28
C PRO A 168 -7.53 -13.36 10.08
N ILE A 169 -6.63 -12.52 9.56
CA ILE A 169 -6.94 -11.65 8.42
C ILE A 169 -7.02 -12.47 7.13
N TYR A 170 -6.18 -13.47 6.90
CA TYR A 170 -6.31 -14.30 5.69
C TYR A 170 -6.43 -15.77 6.07
N HIS A 171 -7.18 -16.52 5.25
CA HIS A 171 -7.34 -17.98 5.38
C HIS A 171 -7.01 -18.69 4.05
N ARG A 172 -6.74 -20.01 4.10
CA ARG A 172 -6.21 -20.85 2.99
C ARG A 172 -6.98 -20.74 1.66
N LYS A 173 -8.27 -20.38 1.70
CA LYS A 173 -9.11 -20.21 0.49
C LYS A 173 -8.70 -19.03 -0.41
N PHE A 174 -8.01 -18.01 0.12
CA PHE A 174 -7.61 -16.83 -0.65
C PHE A 174 -6.28 -17.00 -1.40
N GLU A 175 -5.57 -18.10 -1.15
CA GLU A 175 -4.24 -18.34 -1.70
C GLU A 175 -4.26 -18.51 -3.22
N SER A 176 -5.20 -19.29 -3.77
CA SER A 176 -5.28 -19.57 -5.22
C SER A 176 -5.58 -18.34 -6.07
N GLU A 177 -6.28 -17.35 -5.51
CA GLU A 177 -6.67 -16.13 -6.21
C GLU A 177 -5.60 -15.03 -6.07
N LEU A 178 -5.01 -14.89 -4.88
CA LEU A 178 -3.93 -13.94 -4.61
C LEU A 178 -2.60 -14.31 -5.30
N LEU A 179 -2.27 -15.60 -5.40
CA LEU A 179 -0.99 -16.07 -5.97
C LEU A 179 -0.79 -15.74 -7.46
N ARG A 180 -1.84 -15.31 -8.19
CA ARG A 180 -1.73 -14.94 -9.60
C ARG A 180 -0.99 -13.61 -9.82
N ARG A 181 -1.04 -12.68 -8.85
CA ARG A 181 -0.44 -11.33 -8.97
C ARG A 181 0.27 -10.85 -7.71
N PHE A 182 0.00 -11.46 -6.56
CA PHE A 182 0.65 -11.19 -5.29
C PHE A 182 1.43 -12.41 -4.80
N ARG A 183 2.56 -12.16 -4.14
CA ARG A 183 3.21 -13.13 -3.27
C ARG A 183 3.00 -12.68 -1.83
N PHE A 184 2.73 -13.62 -0.93
CA PHE A 184 2.84 -13.33 0.50
C PHE A 184 4.31 -13.18 0.90
N SER A 185 4.59 -12.42 1.94
CA SER A 185 5.91 -12.46 2.59
C SER A 185 6.22 -13.91 3.03
N ARG A 186 7.47 -14.37 2.84
CA ARG A 186 7.88 -15.76 3.16
C ARG A 186 7.50 -16.18 4.58
N GLU A 187 7.66 -15.27 5.53
CA GLU A 187 7.44 -15.52 6.95
C GLU A 187 5.94 -15.68 7.28
N CYS A 188 5.08 -14.90 6.61
CA CYS A 188 3.64 -15.12 6.71
C CYS A 188 3.25 -16.43 6.02
N LEU A 189 3.85 -16.78 4.88
CA LEU A 189 3.66 -18.06 4.17
C LEU A 189 4.04 -19.28 5.02
N GLU A 190 5.15 -19.21 5.77
CA GLU A 190 5.62 -20.30 6.63
C GLU A 190 4.70 -20.53 7.84
N ARG A 191 4.26 -19.46 8.53
CA ARG A 191 3.26 -19.57 9.61
C ARG A 191 1.88 -19.99 9.11
N PHE A 192 1.53 -19.63 7.88
CA PHE A 192 0.27 -20.07 7.25
C PHE A 192 0.26 -21.56 6.91
N ARG A 193 1.42 -22.17 6.67
CA ARG A 193 1.55 -23.62 6.42
C ARG A 193 1.45 -24.45 7.71
N LEU A 194 1.71 -23.83 8.86
CA LEU A 194 1.72 -24.48 10.17
C LEU A 194 0.35 -24.46 10.88
N ASN A 195 -0.64 -23.72 10.33
CA ASN A 195 -2.04 -23.70 10.78
C ASN A 195 -2.99 -24.18 9.67
#